data_AF-A0A848RNH0-F1
#
_entry.id   AF-A0A848RNH0-F1
#
_cell.length_a   1.000
_cell.length_b   1.000
_cell.length_c   1.000
_cell.angle_alpha   90.00
_cell.angle_beta   90.00
_cell.angle_gamma   90.00
#
_symmetry.space_group_name_H-M   'P 1'
#
loop_
_entity.id
_entity.type
_entity.pdbx_description
1 polymer ?
#
loop_
_entity_poly.entity_id
_entity_poly.type
_entity_poly.pdbx_seq_one_letter_code
_entity_poly.pdbx_strand_id
1 'polypeptide(L)' 'EYAKKAGLTLSMGRTGVCWDNAMAESFWSTLKIEYYYRHAFRTREEVYEGVSGWIEGFYNRKRLHSSIGEGV' A
#
# COMPACT_ATOMS: atom_id res chain seq x y z
N GLU A 1 15.42 -3.91 18.62
CA GLU A 1 16.05 -2.70 19.18
C GLU A 1 15.31 -1.39 18.88
N TYR A 2 15.28 -0.87 17.65
CA TYR A 2 14.68 0.44 17.36
C TYR A 2 13.19 0.56 17.73
N ALA A 3 12.35 -0.39 17.31
CA ALA A 3 10.91 -0.36 17.59
C ALA A 3 10.60 -0.36 19.10
N LYS A 4 11.33 -1.15 19.90
CA LYS A 4 11.21 -1.14 21.37
C LYS A 4 11.55 0.23 21.97
N LYS A 5 12.60 0.89 21.47
CA LYS A 5 12.98 2.24 21.92
C LYS A 5 11.94 3.30 21.54
N ALA A 6 11.22 3.11 20.44
CA ALA A 6 10.14 3.98 19.99
C ALA A 6 8.77 3.67 20.64
N GLY A 7 8.70 2.70 21.56
CA GLY A 7 7.43 2.26 22.17
C GLY A 7 6.50 1.53 21.20
N LEU A 8 7.02 1.05 20.06
CA LEU A 8 6.25 0.38 19.03
C LEU A 8 6.27 -1.14 19.24
N THR A 9 5.09 -1.73 19.26
CA THR A 9 4.94 -3.19 19.19
C THR A 9 5.08 -3.63 17.75
N LEU A 10 6.08 -4.47 17.47
CA LEU A 10 6.24 -5.05 16.14
C LEU A 10 5.10 -6.05 15.87
N SER A 11 4.34 -5.80 14.82
CA SER A 11 3.36 -6.75 14.29
C SER A 11 4.10 -7.83 13.51
N MET A 12 4.74 -8.76 14.23
CA MET A 12 5.25 -9.99 13.64
C MET A 12 4.06 -10.95 13.56
N GLY A 13 3.40 -11.03 12.40
CA GLY A 13 2.29 -11.96 12.18
C GLY A 13 2.68 -13.38 12.61
N ARG A 14 1.75 -14.11 13.23
CA ARG A 14 1.99 -15.54 13.53
C ARG A 14 2.18 -16.29 12.22
N THR A 15 3.13 -17.23 12.17
CA THR A 15 3.27 -18.16 11.03
C THR A 15 1.92 -18.78 10.71
N GLY A 16 1.38 -18.53 9.51
CA GLY A 16 0.08 -19.03 9.07
C GLY A 16 -1.08 -18.03 9.14
N VAL A 17 -0.87 -16.79 9.59
CA VAL A 17 -1.89 -15.72 9.54
C VAL A 17 -1.63 -14.83 8.32
N CYS A 18 -2.22 -15.18 7.17
CA CYS A 18 -2.03 -14.44 5.92
C CYS A 18 -2.74 -13.08 5.88
N TRP A 19 -3.72 -12.86 6.76
CA TRP A 19 -4.53 -11.64 6.78
C TRP A 19 -3.72 -10.39 7.16
N ASP A 20 -2.68 -10.54 7.98
CA ASP A 20 -1.82 -9.43 8.42
C ASP A 20 -1.08 -8.79 7.24
N ASN A 21 -0.73 -9.57 6.21
CA ASN A 21 -0.06 -9.08 5.00
C ASN A 21 -1.02 -8.91 3.81
N ALA A 22 -2.23 -9.48 3.87
CA ALA A 22 -3.19 -9.48 2.76
C ALA A 22 -3.52 -8.05 2.26
N MET A 23 -3.62 -7.07 3.17
CA MET A 23 -3.85 -5.67 2.78
C MET A 23 -2.67 -5.08 2.01
N ALA A 24 -1.44 -5.32 2.48
CA ALA A 24 -0.24 -4.88 1.79
C ALA A 24 -0.09 -5.58 0.42
N GLU A 25 -0.34 -6.88 0.34
CA GLU A 25 -0.30 -7.63 -0.92
C GLU A 25 -1.33 -7.12 -1.93
N SER A 26 -2.56 -6.86 -1.49
CA SER A 26 -3.62 -6.28 -2.31
C SER A 26 -3.25 -4.89 -2.83
N PHE A 27 -2.66 -4.05 -1.97
CA PHE A 27 -2.12 -2.74 -2.37
C PHE A 27 -1.05 -2.89 -3.45
N TRP A 28 -0.04 -3.74 -3.23
CA TRP A 28 1.07 -3.90 -4.17
C TRP A 28 0.64 -4.49 -5.51
N SER A 29 -0.31 -5.42 -5.50
CA SER A 29 -0.90 -5.96 -6.72
C SER A 29 -1.61 -4.85 -7.52
N THR A 30 -2.42 -4.04 -6.83
CA THR A 30 -3.16 -2.93 -7.42
C THR A 30 -2.21 -1.88 -8.03
N LEU A 31 -1.22 -1.42 -7.25
CA LEU A 31 -0.23 -0.44 -7.71
C LEU A 31 0.48 -0.92 -8.97
N LYS A 32 0.87 -2.19 -9.01
CA LYS A 32 1.62 -2.74 -10.15
C LYS A 32 0.79 -2.74 -11.43
N ILE A 33 -0.45 -3.23 -11.34
CA ILE A 33 -1.35 -3.39 -12.49
C ILE A 33 -1.89 -2.05 -13.00
N GLU A 34 -2.31 -1.18 -12.09
CA GLU A 34 -3.00 0.05 -12.45
C GLU A 34 -2.06 1.20 -12.78
N TYR A 35 -0.85 1.21 -12.20
CA TYR A 35 0.10 2.30 -12.35
C TYR A 35 1.46 1.81 -12.89
N TYR A 36 2.21 1.03 -12.10
CA TYR A 36 3.62 0.78 -12.37
C TYR A 36 3.90 0.20 -13.77
N TYR A 37 3.17 -0.83 -14.21
CA TYR A 37 3.39 -1.44 -15.53
C TYR A 37 2.95 -0.57 -16.71
N ARG A 38 2.18 0.50 -16.46
CA ARG A 38 1.71 1.43 -17.49
C ARG A 38 2.61 2.65 -17.65
N HIS A 39 3.66 2.75 -16.84
CA HIS A 39 4.59 3.87 -16.83
C HIS A 39 6.03 3.41 -17.06
N ALA A 40 6.77 4.21 -17.81
CA ALA A 40 8.21 4.05 -17.99
C ALA A 40 8.92 5.13 -17.17
N PHE A 41 9.86 4.71 -16.33
CA PHE A 41 10.65 5.60 -15.48
C PHE A 41 12.11 5.55 -15.93
N ARG A 42 12.75 6.71 -16.00
CA ARG A 42 14.16 6.87 -16.35
C ARG A 42 15.04 7.06 -15.12
N THR A 43 14.48 7.67 -14.07
CA THR A 43 15.18 7.94 -12.81
C THR A 43 14.41 7.39 -11.63
N ARG A 44 15.11 7.25 -10.49
CA ARG A 44 14.47 6.79 -9.25
C ARG A 44 13.53 7.86 -8.69
N GLU A 45 13.89 9.11 -8.86
CA GLU A 45 13.12 10.29 -8.45
C GLU A 45 11.75 10.31 -9.17
N GLU A 46 11.71 10.02 -10.47
CA GLU A 46 10.46 9.89 -11.22
C GLU A 46 9.54 8.78 -10.68
N VAL A 47 10.11 7.66 -10.20
CA VAL A 47 9.33 6.60 -9.55
C VAL A 47 8.74 7.11 -8.24
N TYR A 48 9.53 7.80 -7.42
CA TYR A 48 9.06 8.33 -6.14
C TYR A 48 7.91 9.32 -6.31
N GLU A 49 8.10 10.31 -7.18
CA GLU A 49 7.07 11.33 -7.45
C GLU A 49 5.81 10.70 -8.06
N GLY A 50 6.00 9.81 -9.04
CA GLY A 50 4.88 9.15 -9.71
C GLY A 50 4.05 8.27 -8.77
N VAL A 51 4.71 7.42 -7.98
CA VAL A 51 4.04 6.52 -7.04
C VAL A 51 3.38 7.32 -5.90
N SER A 52 4.05 8.32 -5.33
CA SER A 52 3.46 9.19 -4.30
C SER A 52 2.21 9.91 -4.84
N GLY A 53 2.31 10.49 -6.04
CA GLY A 53 1.19 11.14 -6.71
C GLY A 53 0.03 10.20 -7.00
N TRP A 54 0.30 8.95 -7.39
CA TRP A 54 -0.77 7.95 -7.59
C TRP A 54 -1.43 7.54 -6.26
N ILE A 55 -0.65 7.34 -5.20
CA ILE A 55 -1.17 6.97 -3.88
C ILE A 55 -2.09 8.05 -3.33
N GLU A 56 -1.61 9.30 -3.26
CA GLU A 56 -2.35 10.43 -2.69
C GLU A 56 -3.45 10.93 -3.64
N GLY A 57 -3.20 10.89 -4.94
CA GLY A 57 -4.07 11.43 -5.96
C GLY A 57 -5.24 10.53 -6.32
N PHE A 58 -5.01 9.22 -6.36
CA PHE A 58 -5.94 8.25 -6.92
C PHE A 58 -6.30 7.16 -5.92
N TYR A 59 -5.32 6.43 -5.39
CA TYR A 59 -5.58 5.26 -4.55
C TYR A 59 -6.35 5.62 -3.27
N ASN A 60 -5.85 6.58 -2.48
CA ASN A 60 -6.49 6.96 -1.22
C ASN A 60 -7.76 7.80 -1.39
N ARG A 61 -7.90 8.53 -2.50
CA ARG A 61 -9.00 9.49 -2.71
C ARG A 61 -10.17 8.96 -3.51
N LYS A 62 -9.94 8.06 -4.46
CA LYS A 62 -10.97 7.62 -5.41
C LYS A 62 -11.31 6.14 -5.30
N ARG A 63 -10.45 5.33 -4.70
CA ARG A 63 -10.75 3.91 -4.50
C ARG A 63 -11.56 3.75 -3.23
N LEU A 64 -12.87 3.58 -3.37
CA LEU A 64 -13.72 3.08 -2.31
C LEU A 64 -13.15 1.71 -1.90
N HIS A 65 -12.59 1.63 -0.70
CA HIS A 65 -12.29 0.34 -0.09
C HIS A 65 -13.63 -0.39 0.00
N SER A 66 -13.79 -1.48 -0.75
CA SER A 66 -15.00 -2.32 -0.76
C SER A 66 -15.30 -2.98 0.60
N SER A 67 -14.59 -2.60 1.66
CA SER A 67 -14.80 -2.98 3.05
C SER A 67 -15.49 -1.90 3.90
N ILE A 68 -15.72 -0.69 3.38
CA ILE A 68 -16.61 0.28 4.04
C ILE A 68 -18.00 0.07 3.44
N GLY A 69 -18.80 -0.73 4.14
CA GLY A 69 -20.21 -0.90 3.82
C GLY A 69 -20.92 0.44 3.88
N GLU A 70 -21.38 0.94 2.73
CA GLU A 70 -22.51 1.85 2.73
C GLU A 70 -23.75 1.01 3.05
N GLY A 71 -24.05 0.94 4.34
CA GLY A 71 -25.39 0.63 4.78
C GLY A 71 -26.32 1.75 4.34
N VAL A 72 -27.14 1.45 3.34
CA VAL A 72 -28.50 1.99 3.21
C VAL A 72 -29.48 0.87 3.49
#